data_AF-A0A1H4SD29-F1
#
_entry.id   AF-A0A1H4SD29-F1
#
_cell.length_a   1.000
_cell.length_b   1.000
_cell.length_c   1.000
_cell.angle_alpha   90.00
_cell.angle_beta   90.00
_cell.angle_gamma   90.00
#
_symmetry.space_group_name_H-M   'P 1'
#
loop_
_entity.id
_entity.type
_entity.pdbx_description
1 polymer ?
#
loop_
_entity_poly.entity_id
_entity_poly.type
_entity_poly.pdbx_seq_one_letter_code
_entity_poly.pdbx_strand_id
1 'polypeptide(L)'
;MLAPLGVAHLGGATASGFWPIRSELDPRPLMRELAAEGALLALPCIEAGALVFRRFAFGDRLRSVGFGLSQPPPEAEAVCPDLMLVPLAAFDRKGGRIGYGKGYYDGAIARLAASGARPLKLGLAFACQEAPAIPMAAHDQRLDAILTEHELIVVRVNSE
;
A
#
# COMPACT_ATOMS: atom_id res chain seq x y z
N MET A 1 7.90 -14.37 -2.41
CA MET A 1 7.03 -13.78 -3.47
C MET A 1 7.55 -12.43 -4.00
N LEU A 2 8.16 -11.57 -3.19
CA LEU A 2 8.63 -10.23 -3.61
C LEU A 2 10.10 -10.15 -4.06
N ALA A 3 10.80 -11.30 -4.15
CA ALA A 3 12.19 -11.35 -4.62
C ALA A 3 12.43 -10.66 -5.98
N PRO A 4 11.52 -10.74 -6.98
CA PRO A 4 11.68 -10.01 -8.24
C PRO A 4 11.65 -8.47 -8.11
N LEU A 5 11.17 -7.94 -6.97
CA LEU A 5 11.14 -6.51 -6.68
C LEU A 5 12.41 -6.02 -5.97
N GLY A 6 13.46 -6.84 -5.89
CA GLY A 6 14.72 -6.48 -5.22
C GLY A 6 14.63 -6.48 -3.69
N VAL A 7 13.54 -6.99 -3.12
CA VAL A 7 13.37 -7.10 -1.67
C VAL A 7 14.04 -8.39 -1.19
N ALA A 8 15.36 -8.32 -0.99
CA ALA A 8 16.19 -9.49 -0.66
C ALA A 8 16.07 -9.94 0.81
N HIS A 9 15.54 -9.09 1.71
CA HIS A 9 15.28 -9.45 3.11
C HIS A 9 14.23 -8.50 3.70
N LEU A 10 13.07 -9.03 4.10
CA LEU A 10 11.99 -8.24 4.74
C LEU A 10 12.15 -8.10 6.26
N GLY A 11 13.04 -8.88 6.87
CA GLY A 11 13.30 -8.79 8.30
C GLY A 11 13.79 -7.38 8.68
N GLY A 12 13.02 -6.70 9.53
CA GLY A 12 13.28 -5.33 9.97
C GLY A 12 12.66 -4.23 9.09
N ALA A 13 12.13 -4.55 7.90
CA ALA A 13 11.43 -3.58 7.06
C ALA A 13 10.01 -3.30 7.60
N THR A 14 9.50 -2.10 7.36
CA THR A 14 8.12 -1.73 7.67
C THR A 14 7.23 -1.89 6.42
N ALA A 15 6.25 -2.77 6.48
CA ALA A 15 5.24 -2.96 5.43
C ALA A 15 3.89 -2.39 5.85
N SER A 16 3.41 -1.35 5.18
CA SER A 16 2.05 -0.87 5.36
C SER A 16 1.07 -1.66 4.51
N GLY A 17 0.06 -2.25 5.15
CA GLY A 17 -1.11 -2.83 4.51
C GLY A 17 -2.29 -1.86 4.47
N PHE A 18 -3.48 -2.39 4.23
CA PHE A 18 -4.75 -1.71 4.47
C PHE A 18 -5.75 -2.71 5.08
N TRP A 19 -6.80 -2.20 5.72
CA TRP A 19 -7.91 -3.06 6.14
C TRP A 19 -8.98 -3.02 5.04
N PRO A 20 -9.25 -4.14 4.36
CA PRO A 20 -9.99 -4.11 3.11
C PRO A 20 -11.42 -3.63 3.33
N ILE A 21 -11.88 -2.77 2.43
CA ILE A 21 -13.27 -2.32 2.36
C ILE A 21 -13.90 -2.69 1.03
N ARG A 22 -15.23 -2.81 1.02
CA ARG A 22 -16.02 -3.08 -0.20
C ARG A 22 -15.53 -4.34 -0.93
N SER A 23 -15.00 -4.16 -2.14
CA SER A 23 -14.54 -5.21 -3.04
C SER A 23 -13.03 -5.11 -3.29
N GLU A 24 -12.30 -4.45 -2.40
CA GLU A 24 -10.83 -4.47 -2.44
C GLU A 24 -10.30 -5.89 -2.25
N LEU A 25 -9.18 -6.21 -2.89
CA LEU A 25 -8.45 -7.44 -2.64
C LEU A 25 -8.00 -7.48 -1.17
N ASP A 26 -8.21 -8.61 -0.50
CA ASP A 26 -7.84 -8.75 0.92
C ASP A 26 -6.31 -8.85 1.08
N PRO A 27 -5.64 -7.84 1.67
CA PRO A 27 -4.18 -7.86 1.82
C PRO A 27 -3.74 -8.70 3.03
N ARG A 28 -4.65 -9.11 3.92
CA ARG A 28 -4.32 -9.70 5.22
C ARG A 28 -3.53 -11.01 5.11
N PRO A 29 -3.81 -11.93 4.17
CA PRO A 29 -2.98 -13.12 3.97
C PRO A 29 -1.52 -12.76 3.66
N LEU A 30 -1.27 -11.84 2.72
CA LEU A 30 0.07 -11.35 2.41
C LEU A 30 0.71 -10.66 3.62
N MET A 31 -0.03 -9.82 4.34
CA MET A 31 0.48 -9.18 5.55
C MET A 31 0.91 -10.20 6.61
N ARG A 32 0.22 -11.34 6.74
CA ARG A 32 0.62 -12.41 7.67
C ARG A 32 1.94 -13.04 7.25
N GLU A 33 2.14 -13.29 5.96
CA GLU A 33 3.40 -13.80 5.42
C GLU A 33 4.54 -12.82 5.67
N LEU A 34 4.34 -11.53 5.37
CA LEU A 34 5.33 -10.48 5.63
C LEU A 34 5.73 -10.42 7.12
N ALA A 35 4.75 -10.52 8.03
CA ALA A 35 5.02 -10.54 9.47
C ALA A 35 5.79 -11.81 9.89
N ALA A 36 5.44 -12.97 9.32
CA ALA A 36 6.14 -14.23 9.58
C ALA A 36 7.60 -14.19 9.09
N GLU A 37 7.88 -13.42 8.04
CA GLU A 37 9.22 -13.13 7.54
C GLU A 37 9.95 -12.01 8.31
N GLY A 38 9.35 -11.48 9.39
CA GLY A 38 9.98 -10.51 10.29
C GLY A 38 9.78 -9.04 9.92
N ALA A 39 8.86 -8.72 9.01
CA ALA A 39 8.48 -7.34 8.75
C ALA A 39 7.64 -6.76 9.89
N LEU A 40 7.83 -5.47 10.18
CA LEU A 40 6.92 -4.70 11.01
C LEU A 40 5.71 -4.29 10.17
N LEU A 41 4.49 -4.52 10.67
CA LEU A 41 3.28 -4.12 9.95
C LEU A 41 2.79 -2.74 10.38
N ALA A 42 2.20 -2.04 9.41
CA ALA A 42 1.49 -0.79 9.64
C ALA A 42 0.15 -0.77 8.91
N LEU A 43 -0.79 0.04 9.39
CA LEU A 43 -2.04 0.36 8.71
C LEU A 43 -2.19 1.89 8.59
N PRO A 44 -2.87 2.38 7.53
CA PRO A 44 -3.12 3.79 7.34
C PRO A 44 -4.23 4.29 8.28
N CYS A 45 -3.95 5.41 8.96
CA CYS A 45 -4.90 6.22 9.71
C CYS A 45 -5.15 7.54 8.99
N ILE A 46 -6.39 8.02 8.96
CA ILE A 46 -6.70 9.37 8.44
C ILE A 46 -6.63 10.34 9.60
N GLU A 47 -5.61 11.20 9.60
CA GLU A 47 -5.37 12.22 10.62
C GLU A 47 -5.29 13.60 9.97
N ALA A 48 -6.14 14.53 10.40
CA ALA A 48 -6.20 15.89 9.86
C ALA A 48 -6.24 15.97 8.30
N GLY A 49 -6.89 15.01 7.65
CA GLY A 49 -7.00 14.96 6.18
C GLY A 49 -5.82 14.32 5.45
N ALA A 50 -4.86 13.71 6.16
CA ALA A 50 -3.72 13.01 5.58
C ALA A 50 -3.62 11.57 6.10
N LEU A 51 -2.95 10.68 5.34
CA LEU A 51 -2.62 9.35 5.83
C LEU A 51 -1.39 9.37 6.74
N VAL A 52 -1.52 8.82 7.92
CA VAL A 52 -0.40 8.50 8.81
C VAL A 52 -0.34 6.99 8.95
N PHE A 53 0.83 6.39 8.76
CA PHE A 53 0.99 4.95 8.93
C PHE A 53 1.30 4.67 10.40
N ARG A 54 0.46 3.85 11.01
CA ARG A 54 0.53 3.50 12.42
C ARG A 54 0.83 2.02 12.56
N ARG A 55 1.71 1.67 13.50
CA ARG A 55 2.09 0.28 13.79
C ARG A 55 0.84 -0.57 14.05
N PHE A 56 0.88 -1.79 13.55
CA PHE A 56 -0.18 -2.77 13.70
C PHE A 56 0.41 -4.17 13.91
N ALA A 57 -0.25 -4.98 14.72
CA ALA A 57 -0.07 -6.42 14.81
C ALA A 57 -1.42 -7.13 14.76
N PHE A 58 -1.45 -8.35 14.20
CA PHE A 58 -2.66 -9.16 14.24
C PHE A 58 -3.07 -9.46 15.68
N GLY A 59 -4.30 -9.09 16.04
CA GLY A 59 -4.82 -9.16 17.41
C GLY A 59 -4.99 -7.79 18.06
N ASP A 60 -4.34 -6.74 17.51
CA ASP A 60 -4.54 -5.38 17.97
C ASP A 60 -5.98 -4.91 17.77
N ARG A 61 -6.46 -4.05 18.67
CA ARG A 61 -7.77 -3.41 18.55
C ARG A 61 -7.72 -2.39 17.43
N LEU A 62 -8.65 -2.52 16.48
CA LEU A 62 -8.90 -1.50 15.48
C LEU A 62 -10.13 -0.68 15.85
N ARG A 63 -10.08 0.62 15.55
CA ARG A 63 -11.21 1.53 15.67
C ARG A 63 -11.95 1.64 14.35
N SER A 64 -13.26 1.48 14.38
CA SER A 64 -14.12 1.84 13.25
C SER A 64 -14.23 3.35 13.15
N VAL A 65 -14.03 3.91 11.96
CA VAL A 65 -14.10 5.36 11.71
C VAL A 65 -15.13 5.73 10.63
N GLY A 66 -16.07 4.83 10.35
CA GLY A 66 -17.12 5.02 9.35
C GLY A 66 -16.72 4.54 7.95
N PHE A 67 -17.71 4.41 7.06
CA PHE A 67 -17.53 3.91 5.68
C PHE A 67 -16.84 2.54 5.55
N GLY A 68 -16.92 1.71 6.59
CA GLY A 68 -16.27 0.39 6.65
C GLY A 68 -14.77 0.45 7.02
N LEU A 69 -14.20 1.63 7.21
CA LEU A 69 -12.79 1.79 7.55
C LEU A 69 -12.52 1.38 9.01
N SER A 70 -11.47 0.58 9.17
CA SER A 70 -10.90 0.21 10.47
C SER A 70 -9.44 0.64 10.52
N GLN A 71 -9.05 1.33 11.58
CA GLN A 71 -7.73 1.96 11.70
C GLN A 71 -7.13 1.68 13.09
N PRO A 72 -5.80 1.59 13.23
CA PRO A 72 -5.14 1.61 14.53
C PRO A 72 -5.57 2.82 15.38
N PRO A 73 -5.48 2.71 16.72
CA PRO A 73 -5.68 3.86 17.60
C PRO A 73 -4.63 4.96 17.31
N PRO A 74 -4.97 6.25 17.46
CA PRO A 74 -4.04 7.35 17.17
C PRO A 74 -2.81 7.35 18.10
N GLU A 75 -2.90 6.67 19.25
CA GLU A 75 -1.80 6.48 20.19
C GLU A 75 -0.81 5.40 19.73
N ALA A 76 -1.14 4.60 18.71
CA ALA A 76 -0.20 3.66 18.12
C ALA A 76 1.01 4.41 17.54
N GLU A 77 2.18 3.76 17.56
CA GLU A 77 3.42 4.34 17.05
C GLU A 77 3.28 4.74 15.57
N ALA A 78 3.63 5.97 15.22
CA ALA A 78 3.74 6.39 13.83
C ALA A 78 5.04 5.84 13.23
N VAL A 79 4.94 5.20 12.07
CA VAL A 79 6.07 4.54 11.41
C VAL A 79 6.16 4.95 9.94
N CYS A 80 7.36 4.88 9.38
CA CYS A 80 7.59 5.13 7.95
C CYS A 80 7.66 3.78 7.21
N PRO A 81 6.81 3.53 6.20
CA PRO A 81 6.86 2.28 5.45
C PRO A 81 8.04 2.25 4.47
N ASP A 82 8.62 1.07 4.32
CA ASP A 82 9.55 0.69 3.23
C ASP A 82 8.79 0.02 2.08
N LEU A 83 7.68 -0.66 2.39
CA LEU A 83 6.75 -1.26 1.44
C LEU A 83 5.34 -0.74 1.71
N MET A 84 4.67 -0.28 0.66
CA MET A 84 3.27 0.12 0.68
C MET A 84 2.44 -0.81 -0.18
N LEU A 85 1.56 -1.59 0.46
CA LEU A 85 0.46 -2.26 -0.22
C LEU A 85 -0.64 -1.23 -0.47
N VAL A 86 -0.96 -0.98 -1.74
CA VAL A 86 -1.85 0.09 -2.16
C VAL A 86 -3.16 -0.49 -2.71
N PRO A 87 -4.32 -0.18 -2.12
CA PRO A 87 -5.62 -0.58 -2.67
C PRO A 87 -5.96 0.24 -3.91
N LEU A 88 -6.72 -0.36 -4.83
CA LEU A 88 -7.14 0.28 -6.06
C LEU A 88 -8.45 -0.29 -6.62
N ALA A 89 -9.11 0.49 -7.48
CA ALA A 89 -10.32 0.12 -8.20
C ALA A 89 -10.03 -0.27 -9.66
N ALA A 90 -9.00 0.32 -10.27
CA ALA A 90 -8.50 -0.04 -11.59
C ALA A 90 -7.00 0.28 -11.70
N PHE A 91 -6.28 -0.42 -12.58
CA PHE A 91 -4.86 -0.17 -12.83
C PHE A 91 -4.51 -0.33 -14.31
N ASP A 92 -3.35 0.16 -14.72
CA ASP A 92 -2.74 -0.20 -16.01
C ASP A 92 -1.32 -0.76 -15.83
N ARG A 93 -0.79 -1.41 -16.87
CA ARG A 93 0.57 -1.97 -16.87
C ARG A 93 1.68 -0.90 -16.80
N LYS A 94 1.35 0.38 -16.86
CA LYS A 94 2.29 1.52 -16.70
C LYS A 94 2.32 2.04 -15.26
N GLY A 95 1.68 1.33 -14.32
CA GLY A 95 1.61 1.71 -12.90
C GLY A 95 0.63 2.84 -12.61
N GLY A 96 -0.20 3.22 -13.57
CA GLY A 96 -1.35 4.08 -13.31
C GLY A 96 -2.39 3.34 -12.49
N ARG A 97 -3.10 4.05 -11.59
CA ARG A 97 -4.17 3.47 -10.78
C ARG A 97 -5.31 4.45 -10.57
N ILE A 98 -6.51 3.93 -10.38
CA ILE A 98 -7.68 4.66 -9.89
C ILE A 98 -7.95 4.18 -8.47
N GLY A 99 -7.92 5.10 -7.51
CA GLY A 99 -8.43 4.87 -6.15
C GLY A 99 -9.87 5.36 -6.00
N TYR A 100 -10.36 5.44 -4.76
CA TYR A 100 -11.73 5.90 -4.47
C TYR A 100 -11.90 7.44 -4.39
N GLY A 101 -11.03 8.20 -5.06
CA GLY A 101 -11.23 9.63 -5.35
C GLY A 101 -10.85 10.63 -4.25
N LYS A 102 -10.17 10.22 -3.17
CA LYS A 102 -9.72 11.13 -2.10
C LYS A 102 -8.24 11.53 -2.16
N GLY A 103 -7.45 10.94 -3.05
CA GLY A 103 -6.01 11.27 -3.22
C GLY A 103 -5.14 10.98 -1.99
N TYR A 104 -5.65 10.21 -1.02
CA TYR A 104 -4.97 9.95 0.25
C TYR A 104 -3.60 9.28 0.08
N TYR A 105 -3.51 8.29 -0.81
CA TYR A 105 -2.26 7.59 -1.09
C TYR A 105 -1.28 8.48 -1.87
N ASP A 106 -1.74 9.24 -2.86
CA ASP A 106 -0.87 10.17 -3.61
C ASP A 106 -0.27 11.24 -2.70
N GLY A 107 -1.08 11.83 -1.82
CA GLY A 107 -0.60 12.77 -0.80
C GLY A 107 0.31 12.13 0.25
N ALA A 108 0.15 10.84 0.55
CA ALA A 108 1.06 10.12 1.45
C ALA A 108 2.42 9.86 0.79
N ILE A 109 2.40 9.33 -0.43
CA ILE A 109 3.61 9.05 -1.22
C ILE A 109 4.39 10.34 -1.46
N ALA A 110 3.73 11.45 -1.81
CA ALA A 110 4.39 12.73 -2.03
C ALA A 110 5.07 13.26 -0.75
N ARG A 111 4.42 13.14 0.42
CA ARG A 111 5.02 13.56 1.71
C ARG A 111 6.21 12.69 2.10
N LEU A 112 6.11 11.37 1.94
CA LEU A 112 7.23 10.45 2.17
C LEU A 112 8.38 10.78 1.22
N ALA A 113 8.08 11.08 -0.05
CA ALA A 113 9.10 11.47 -1.02
C ALA A 113 9.80 12.78 -0.61
N ALA A 114 9.05 13.77 -0.13
CA ALA A 114 9.59 15.04 0.37
C ALA A 114 10.47 14.86 1.62
N SER A 115 10.23 13.84 2.44
CA SER A 115 11.07 13.51 3.60
C SER A 115 12.26 12.60 3.26
N GLY A 116 12.50 12.32 1.97
CA GLY A 116 13.59 11.47 1.49
C GLY A 116 13.28 9.97 1.47
N ALA A 117 12.13 9.53 2.00
CA ALA A 117 11.72 8.13 1.96
C ALA A 117 11.29 7.73 0.54
N ARG A 118 11.53 6.48 0.15
CA ARG A 118 11.20 5.94 -1.18
C ARG A 118 10.61 4.54 -1.03
N PRO A 119 9.40 4.40 -0.45
CA PRO A 119 8.79 3.08 -0.30
C PRO A 119 8.53 2.45 -1.66
N LEU A 120 8.65 1.12 -1.69
CA LEU A 120 8.15 0.29 -2.78
C LEU A 120 6.62 0.34 -2.77
N LYS A 121 6.01 0.75 -3.88
CA LYS A 121 4.56 0.92 -4.05
C LYS A 121 4.01 -0.29 -4.81
N LEU A 122 3.45 -1.24 -4.08
CA LEU A 122 2.86 -2.46 -4.63
C LEU A 122 1.34 -2.35 -4.63
N GLY A 123 0.74 -2.23 -5.82
CA GLY A 123 -0.71 -2.31 -5.96
C GLY A 123 -1.20 -3.73 -5.74
N LEU A 124 -2.26 -3.88 -4.95
CA LEU A 124 -2.98 -5.16 -4.83
C LEU A 124 -4.30 -5.05 -5.57
N ALA A 125 -4.49 -5.92 -6.55
CA ALA A 125 -5.60 -5.82 -7.50
C ALA A 125 -6.07 -7.20 -7.93
N PHE A 126 -7.35 -7.32 -8.29
CA PHE A 126 -7.81 -8.42 -9.12
C PHE A 126 -7.40 -8.19 -10.57
N ALA A 127 -7.08 -9.26 -11.31
CA ALA A 127 -6.69 -9.17 -12.71
C ALA A 127 -7.77 -8.50 -13.59
N CYS A 128 -9.05 -8.66 -13.24
CA CYS A 128 -10.17 -8.02 -13.94
C CYS A 128 -10.22 -6.48 -13.79
N GLN A 129 -9.41 -5.91 -12.90
CA GLN A 129 -9.29 -4.46 -12.70
C GLN A 129 -8.24 -3.82 -13.64
N GLU A 130 -7.59 -4.61 -14.50
CA GLU A 130 -6.69 -4.10 -15.53
C GLU A 130 -7.49 -3.31 -16.59
N ALA A 131 -7.08 -2.07 -16.82
CA ALA A 131 -7.58 -1.20 -17.87
C ALA A 131 -6.48 -0.98 -18.94
N PRO A 132 -6.85 -0.70 -20.20
CA PRO A 132 -5.87 -0.43 -21.25
C PRO A 132 -4.95 0.77 -20.94
N ALA A 133 -5.51 1.80 -20.30
CA ALA A 133 -4.79 2.98 -19.84
C ALA A 133 -5.57 3.71 -18.74
N ILE A 134 -4.85 4.17 -17.72
CA ILE A 134 -5.36 5.06 -16.69
C ILE A 134 -4.93 6.50 -17.01
N PRO A 135 -5.86 7.46 -17.18
CA PRO A 135 -5.53 8.88 -17.25
C PRO A 135 -4.91 9.33 -15.93
N MET A 136 -3.73 9.96 -16.01
CA MET A 136 -2.98 10.42 -14.83
C MET A 136 -2.82 11.94 -14.86
N ALA A 137 -3.10 12.59 -13.75
CA ALA A 137 -2.77 13.98 -13.50
C ALA A 137 -1.31 14.13 -13.00
N ALA A 138 -0.80 15.35 -13.01
CA ALA A 138 0.59 15.64 -12.62
C ALA A 138 0.91 15.29 -11.16
N HIS A 139 -0.09 15.26 -10.28
CA HIS A 139 0.07 14.92 -8.86
C HIS A 139 -0.06 13.42 -8.58
N ASP A 140 -0.56 12.64 -9.55
CA ASP A 140 -0.80 11.21 -9.36
C ASP A 140 0.52 10.44 -9.33
N GLN A 141 0.65 9.57 -8.34
CA GLN A 141 1.86 8.79 -8.12
C GLN A 141 1.71 7.43 -8.79
N ARG A 142 2.73 6.99 -9.55
CA ARG A 142 2.73 5.65 -10.15
C ARG A 142 3.09 4.58 -9.13
N LEU A 143 2.53 3.38 -9.32
CA LEU A 143 2.96 2.17 -8.65
C LEU A 143 4.27 1.65 -9.25
N ASP A 144 5.08 0.97 -8.46
CA ASP A 144 6.31 0.31 -8.92
C ASP A 144 6.01 -1.10 -9.44
N ALA A 145 5.02 -1.76 -8.85
CA ALA A 145 4.51 -3.05 -9.28
C ALA A 145 3.02 -3.23 -8.93
N ILE A 146 2.39 -4.21 -9.57
CA ILE A 146 1.02 -4.65 -9.29
C ILE A 146 1.04 -6.16 -9.08
N LEU A 147 0.48 -6.63 -7.98
CA LEU A 147 0.25 -8.05 -7.72
C LEU A 147 -1.23 -8.36 -7.92
N THR A 148 -1.49 -9.36 -8.77
CA THR A 148 -2.82 -9.94 -9.00
C THR A 148 -2.83 -11.41 -8.63
N GLU A 149 -4.02 -12.03 -8.67
CA GLU A 149 -4.19 -13.47 -8.52
C GLU A 149 -3.56 -14.29 -9.67
N HIS A 150 -3.17 -13.65 -10.77
CA HIS A 150 -2.55 -14.30 -11.92
C HIS A 150 -1.04 -14.08 -12.01
N GLU A 151 -0.57 -12.87 -11.73
CA GLU A 151 0.83 -12.49 -11.97
C GLU A 151 1.29 -11.29 -11.13
N LEU A 152 2.61 -11.14 -11.03
CA LEU A 152 3.29 -9.94 -10.55
C LEU A 152 3.77 -9.11 -11.76
N ILE A 153 3.17 -7.94 -11.95
CA ILE A 153 3.49 -7.00 -13.03
C ILE A 153 4.47 -5.96 -12.50
N VAL A 154 5.71 -6.00 -12.98
CA VAL A 154 6.76 -5.03 -12.61
C VAL A 154 6.73 -3.85 -13.59
N VAL A 155 6.53 -2.64 -13.07
CA VAL A 155 6.44 -1.41 -13.89
C VAL A 155 7.79 -0.73 -14.00
N ARG A 156 8.48 -0.59 -12.86
CA ARG A 156 9.83 -0.07 -12.76
C ARG A 156 10.59 -0.86 -11.71
N VAL A 157 11.72 -1.41 -12.10
CA VAL A 157 12.78 -1.76 -11.15
C VAL A 157 13.66 -0.51 -11.09
N ASN A 158 13.78 0.12 -9.92
CA ASN A 158 14.88 1.05 -9.72
C ASN A 158 16.17 0.20 -9.73
N SER A 159 16.71 -0.03 -10.92
CA SER A 159 18.14 -0.27 -11.06
C SER A 159 18.79 1.11 -11.11
N GLU A 160 19.67 1.34 -10.13
CA GLU A 160 20.50 2.53 -9.84
C GLU A 160 19.99 3.46 -8.74
#